data_AF-A0A497T1S0-F1
#
_entry.id   AF-A0A497T1S0-F1
#
_cell.length_a   1.000
_cell.length_b   1.000
_cell.length_c   1.000
_cell.angle_alpha   90.00
_cell.angle_beta   90.00
_cell.angle_gamma   90.00
#
_symmetry.space_group_name_H-M   'P 1'
#
loop_
_entity.id
_entity.type
_entity.pdbx_description
1 polymer ?
#
loop_
_entity_poly.entity_id
_entity_poly.type
_entity_poly.pdbx_seq_one_letter_code
_entity_poly.pdbx_strand_id
1 'polypeptide(L)'
;MIVQLSNGVQVINCTPHELVFEDGTIVHPSGYLLQAKMQERRVSEFIYEIEVLPTPEGEQELREIEQKYGKDIIILGSSISAQAYPTRVKMVVLTKSRAKVTEKVCRIDKFSIYGR
;
A
#
# COMPACT_ATOMS: atom_id res chain seq x y z
N MET A 1 -13.29 2.42 -1.76
CA MET A 1 -14.06 3.46 -1.03
C MET A 1 -13.09 4.29 -0.22
N ILE A 2 -13.26 5.61 -0.19
CA ILE A 2 -12.42 6.51 0.62
C ILE A 2 -12.93 6.52 2.05
N VAL A 3 -12.02 6.49 3.01
CA VAL A 3 -12.33 6.60 4.43
C VAL A 3 -11.51 7.74 5.02
N GLN A 4 -12.13 8.59 5.83
CA GLN A 4 -11.44 9.64 6.57
C GLN A 4 -11.13 9.15 7.98
N LEU A 5 -9.85 9.16 8.34
CA LEU A 5 -9.37 8.85 9.68
C LEU A 5 -9.64 10.02 10.63
N SER A 6 -9.61 9.77 11.94
CA SER A 6 -9.84 10.80 12.98
C SER A 6 -8.87 11.97 12.95
N ASN A 7 -7.68 11.79 12.35
CA ASN A 7 -6.70 12.87 12.13
C ASN A 7 -6.97 13.68 10.86
N GLY A 8 -8.09 13.47 10.17
CA GLY A 8 -8.49 14.18 8.96
C GLY A 8 -7.89 13.63 7.66
N VAL A 9 -6.98 12.67 7.73
CA VAL A 9 -6.37 12.06 6.54
C VAL A 9 -7.39 11.16 5.83
N GLN A 10 -7.51 11.31 4.52
CA GLN A 10 -8.32 10.44 3.68
C GLN A 10 -7.46 9.32 3.07
N VAL A 11 -7.94 8.09 3.17
CA VAL A 11 -7.23 6.90 2.70
C VAL A 11 -8.09 6.02 1.80
N ILE A 12 -7.44 5.27 0.90
CA ILE A 12 -8.03 4.15 0.18
C ILE A 12 -7.17 2.91 0.37
N ASN A 13 -7.81 1.78 0.69
CA ASN A 13 -7.13 0.51 0.90
C ASN A 13 -7.08 -0.31 -0.40
N CYS A 14 -5.90 -0.44 -1.00
CA CYS A 14 -5.63 -1.29 -2.15
C CYS A 14 -4.91 -2.59 -1.76
N THR A 15 -5.07 -3.03 -0.51
CA THR A 15 -4.63 -4.35 -0.04
C THR A 15 -5.81 -5.33 -0.03
N PRO A 16 -5.56 -6.65 -0.08
CA PRO A 16 -6.63 -7.66 -0.03
C PRO A 16 -7.20 -7.88 1.38
N HIS A 17 -6.70 -7.15 2.39
CA HIS A 17 -7.06 -7.35 3.80
C HIS A 17 -7.64 -6.08 4.39
N GLU A 18 -8.48 -6.24 5.41
CA GLU A 18 -8.96 -5.12 6.21
C GLU A 18 -7.80 -4.49 7.00
N LEU A 19 -7.83 -3.16 7.10
CA LEU A 19 -6.86 -2.40 7.88
C LEU A 19 -7.59 -1.76 9.05
N VAL A 20 -7.18 -2.12 10.27
CA VAL A 20 -7.67 -1.50 11.51
C VAL A 20 -6.68 -0.43 11.94
N PHE A 21 -7.14 0.79 12.18
CA PHE A 21 -6.32 1.91 12.65
C PHE A 21 -6.45 2.14 14.15
N GLU A 22 -5.48 2.85 14.74
CA GLU A 22 -5.42 3.17 16.19
C GLU A 22 -6.67 3.85 16.74
N ASP A 23 -7.39 4.61 15.91
CA ASP A 23 -8.63 5.29 16.28
C ASP A 23 -9.88 4.39 16.19
N GLY A 24 -9.69 3.09 15.91
CA GLY A 24 -10.76 2.12 15.72
C GLY A 24 -11.36 2.09 14.32
N THR A 25 -10.93 2.97 13.40
CA THR A 25 -11.41 2.98 12.02
C THR A 25 -11.01 1.70 11.31
N ILE A 26 -11.97 1.09 10.62
CA ILE A 26 -11.73 -0.07 9.74
C ILE A 26 -11.82 0.40 8.30
N VAL A 27 -10.75 0.15 7.54
CA VAL A 27 -10.68 0.45 6.11
C VAL A 27 -10.71 -0.85 5.33
N HIS A 28 -11.86 -1.17 4.75
CA HIS A 28 -12.05 -2.38 3.94
C HIS A 28 -11.35 -2.29 2.58
N PRO A 29 -10.95 -3.42 1.98
CA PRO A 29 -10.42 -3.46 0.62
C PRO A 29 -11.30 -2.72 -0.39
N SER A 30 -10.67 -1.89 -1.21
CA SER A 30 -11.37 -1.05 -2.20
C SER A 30 -11.78 -1.78 -3.48
N GLY A 31 -11.25 -2.98 -3.70
CA GLY A 31 -11.35 -3.73 -4.96
C GLY A 31 -10.16 -3.54 -5.90
N TYR A 32 -9.42 -2.43 -5.76
CA TYR A 32 -8.14 -2.23 -6.45
C TYR A 32 -7.01 -2.98 -5.74
N LEU A 33 -6.07 -3.56 -6.49
CA LEU A 33 -4.95 -4.33 -5.92
C LEU A 33 -3.57 -3.77 -6.27
N LEU A 34 -3.46 -2.88 -7.28
CA LEU A 34 -2.22 -2.26 -7.72
C LEU A 34 -1.14 -3.29 -7.98
N GLN A 35 -1.35 -4.05 -9.06
CA GLN A 35 -0.46 -5.14 -9.44
C GLN A 35 0.98 -4.66 -9.65
N ALA A 36 1.92 -5.53 -9.34
CA ALA A 36 3.35 -5.28 -9.45
C ALA A 36 4.03 -6.55 -9.99
N LYS A 37 5.12 -6.37 -10.73
CA LYS A 37 5.91 -7.46 -11.31
C LYS A 37 7.21 -7.62 -10.54
N MET A 38 7.47 -8.82 -10.02
CA MET A 38 8.80 -9.18 -9.53
C MET A 38 9.66 -9.59 -10.73
N GLN A 39 10.73 -8.86 -10.98
CA GLN A 39 11.73 -9.19 -11.98
C GLN A 39 12.99 -9.72 -11.30
N GLU A 40 13.42 -10.91 -11.69
CA GLU A 40 14.62 -11.52 -11.16
C GLU A 40 15.84 -11.11 -12.00
N ARG A 41 16.93 -10.75 -11.32
CA ARG A 41 18.26 -10.62 -11.94
C ARG A 41 19.23 -11.55 -11.26
N ARG A 42 19.87 -12.43 -12.02
CA ARG A 42 20.86 -13.39 -11.49
C ARG A 42 22.10 -12.63 -10.99
N VAL A 43 22.48 -12.88 -9.74
CA VAL A 43 23.69 -12.34 -9.11
C VAL A 43 24.80 -13.40 -9.06
N SER A 44 24.43 -14.66 -8.80
CA SER A 44 25.33 -15.82 -8.85
C SER A 44 24.58 -17.12 -9.20
N GLU A 45 25.19 -18.30 -9.05
CA GLU A 45 24.64 -19.57 -9.55
C GLU A 45 23.21 -19.85 -9.06
N PHE A 46 22.95 -19.63 -7.77
CA PHE A 46 21.68 -19.87 -7.11
C PHE A 46 21.11 -18.63 -6.40
N ILE A 47 21.69 -17.45 -6.62
CA ILE A 47 21.28 -16.20 -5.96
C ILE A 47 20.78 -15.22 -7.01
N TYR A 48 19.55 -14.76 -6.82
CA TYR A 48 18.88 -13.76 -7.63
C TYR A 48 18.48 -12.59 -6.75
N GLU A 49 18.64 -11.39 -7.25
CA GLU A 49 17.99 -10.22 -6.68
C GLU A 49 16.63 -10.02 -7.33
N ILE A 50 15.72 -9.40 -6.58
CA ILE A 50 14.37 -9.07 -7.03
C ILE A 50 14.26 -7.56 -7.14
N GLU A 51 13.89 -7.10 -8.33
CA GLU A 51 13.37 -5.75 -8.54
C GLU A 51 11.84 -5.82 -8.62
N VAL A 52 11.16 -4.92 -7.92
CA VAL A 52 9.69 -4.85 -7.92
C VAL A 52 9.26 -3.69 -8.81
N LEU A 53 8.65 -4.00 -9.95
CA LEU A 53 8.34 -3.05 -11.00
C LEU A 53 6.83 -2.77 -11.11
N PRO A 54 6.46 -1.54 -11.52
CA PRO A 54 5.10 -1.23 -11.98
C PRO A 54 4.61 -2.18 -13.07
N THR A 55 3.29 -2.34 -13.18
CA THR A 55 2.63 -2.93 -14.37
C THR A 55 1.70 -1.93 -15.04
N PRO A 56 1.41 -2.09 -16.34
CA PRO A 56 0.44 -1.24 -17.04
C PRO A 56 -0.95 -1.23 -16.38
N GLU A 57 -1.39 -2.37 -15.85
CA GLU A 57 -2.68 -2.54 -15.17
C GLU A 57 -2.69 -1.77 -13.84
N GLY A 58 -1.65 -1.92 -13.01
CA GLY A 58 -1.55 -1.19 -11.75
C GLY A 58 -1.42 0.32 -11.98
N GLU A 59 -0.70 0.75 -13.02
CA GLU A 59 -0.64 2.14 -13.44
C GLU A 59 -2.00 2.69 -13.88
N GLN A 60 -2.80 1.89 -14.57
CA GLN A 60 -4.15 2.25 -14.98
C GLN A 60 -5.09 2.40 -13.78
N GLU A 61 -5.11 1.42 -12.88
CA GLU A 61 -5.89 1.49 -11.64
C GLU A 61 -5.50 2.74 -10.82
N LEU A 62 -4.21 3.05 -10.73
CA LEU A 62 -3.74 4.19 -9.96
C LEU A 62 -4.20 5.51 -10.58
N ARG A 63 -4.14 5.64 -11.91
CA ARG A 63 -4.70 6.80 -12.62
C ARG A 63 -6.20 6.94 -12.39
N GLU A 64 -6.95 5.84 -12.43
CA GLU A 64 -8.39 5.86 -12.17
C GLU A 64 -8.72 6.33 -10.75
N ILE A 65 -7.99 5.84 -9.75
CA ILE A 65 -8.13 6.28 -8.36
C ILE A 65 -7.85 7.78 -8.24
N GLU A 66 -6.73 8.26 -8.79
CA GLU A 66 -6.33 9.67 -8.73
C GLU A 66 -7.33 10.58 -9.47
N GLN A 67 -7.89 10.14 -10.60
CA GLN A 67 -8.90 10.88 -11.34
C GLN A 67 -10.23 10.94 -10.60
N LYS A 68 -10.64 9.83 -9.97
CA LYS A 68 -11.93 9.71 -9.30
C LYS A 68 -11.98 10.41 -7.95
N TYR A 69 -10.88 10.40 -7.21
CA TYR A 69 -10.84 10.83 -5.81
C TYR A 69 -9.86 11.98 -5.54
N GLY A 70 -9.10 12.41 -6.54
CA GLY A 70 -8.07 13.44 -6.39
C GLY A 70 -6.73 12.86 -5.94
N LYS A 71 -5.71 13.73 -5.91
CA LYS A 71 -4.33 13.36 -5.54
C LYS A 71 -4.01 13.55 -4.05
N ASP A 72 -4.92 14.16 -3.29
CA ASP A 72 -4.73 14.46 -1.88
C ASP A 72 -5.03 13.25 -0.96
N ILE A 73 -5.61 12.18 -1.51
CA ILE A 73 -5.86 10.93 -0.78
C ILE A 73 -4.58 10.08 -0.67
N ILE A 74 -4.44 9.35 0.43
CA ILE A 74 -3.38 8.37 0.61
C ILE A 74 -3.84 7.01 0.08
N ILE A 75 -3.16 6.54 -0.96
CA ILE A 75 -3.35 5.21 -1.53
C ILE A 75 -2.50 4.21 -0.75
N LEU A 76 -3.15 3.30 -0.03
CA LEU A 76 -2.51 2.29 0.80
C LEU A 76 -2.34 0.99 0.02
N GLY A 77 -1.12 0.47 -0.06
CA GLY A 77 -0.83 -0.78 -0.75
C GLY A 77 -0.05 -1.77 0.10
N SER A 78 0.14 -2.97 -0.46
CA SER A 78 1.06 -3.95 0.10
C SER A 78 2.51 -3.43 0.04
N SER A 79 3.43 -4.09 0.73
CA SER A 79 4.86 -3.78 0.61
C SER A 79 5.36 -3.88 -0.84
N ILE A 80 4.81 -4.81 -1.63
CA ILE A 80 5.17 -5.02 -3.03
C ILE A 80 4.65 -3.85 -3.88
N SER A 81 3.38 -3.48 -3.72
CA SER A 81 2.80 -2.33 -4.46
C SER A 81 3.48 -1.02 -4.07
N ALA A 82 3.77 -0.81 -2.78
CA ALA A 82 4.49 0.39 -2.33
C ALA A 82 5.94 0.46 -2.84
N GLN A 83 6.60 -0.67 -3.09
CA GLN A 83 7.91 -0.71 -3.77
C GLN A 83 7.81 -0.37 -5.26
N ALA A 84 6.81 -0.92 -5.96
CA ALA A 84 6.58 -0.63 -7.37
C ALA A 84 6.21 0.85 -7.62
N TYR A 85 5.45 1.46 -6.71
CA TYR A 85 4.87 2.80 -6.88
C TYR A 85 5.25 3.78 -5.76
N PRO A 86 6.55 4.02 -5.48
CA PRO A 86 7.03 4.55 -4.19
C PRO A 86 6.56 5.97 -3.81
N THR A 87 6.19 6.81 -4.78
CA THR A 87 5.67 8.16 -4.51
C THR A 87 4.14 8.22 -4.47
N ARG A 88 3.47 7.22 -5.02
CA ARG A 88 2.01 7.21 -5.22
C ARG A 88 1.32 6.27 -4.23
N VAL A 89 1.94 5.16 -3.88
CA VAL A 89 1.43 4.14 -2.94
C VAL A 89 2.23 4.14 -1.67
N LYS A 90 1.53 4.14 -0.53
CA LYS A 90 2.09 4.25 0.81
C LYS A 90 1.82 2.95 1.55
N MET A 91 2.73 2.59 2.44
CA MET A 91 2.58 1.44 3.32
C MET A 91 2.11 1.89 4.70
N VAL A 92 1.14 1.19 5.27
CA VAL A 92 0.76 1.38 6.67
C VAL A 92 1.91 1.00 7.61
N VAL A 93 2.03 1.72 8.72
CA VAL A 93 2.96 1.34 9.80
C VAL A 93 2.19 0.67 10.91
N LEU A 94 2.62 -0.50 11.36
CA LEU A 94 1.98 -1.18 12.48
C LEU A 94 2.40 -0.54 13.81
N THR A 95 1.49 -0.51 14.78
CA THR A 95 1.78 -0.13 16.17
C THR A 95 2.77 -1.09 16.84
N LYS A 96 2.72 -2.37 16.43
CA LYS A 96 3.61 -3.44 16.87
C LYS A 96 4.15 -4.20 15.66
N SER A 97 5.47 -4.29 15.55
CA SER A 97 6.17 -4.90 14.39
C SER A 97 5.98 -6.42 14.28
N ARG A 98 5.74 -7.11 15.40
CA ARG A 98 5.43 -8.55 15.45
C ARG A 98 4.06 -8.74 16.12
N ALA A 99 3.02 -8.78 15.31
CA ALA A 99 1.64 -9.03 15.74
C ALA A 99 1.02 -10.14 14.88
N LYS A 100 0.12 -10.94 15.47
CA LYS A 100 -0.73 -11.84 14.68
C LYS A 100 -1.56 -11.01 13.71
N VAL A 101 -1.96 -11.60 12.59
CA VAL A 101 -2.75 -10.88 11.56
C VAL A 101 -4.01 -10.24 12.17
N THR A 102 -4.69 -10.94 13.07
CA THR A 102 -5.88 -10.47 13.79
C THR A 102 -5.62 -9.36 14.82
N GLU A 103 -4.36 -9.12 15.16
CA GLU A 103 -3.92 -8.12 16.16
C GLU A 103 -3.19 -6.95 15.49
N LYS A 104 -3.11 -6.92 14.16
CA LYS A 104 -2.44 -5.85 13.42
C LYS A 104 -3.28 -4.58 13.50
N VAL A 105 -2.75 -3.59 14.21
CA VAL A 105 -3.29 -2.22 14.25
C VAL A 105 -2.30 -1.29 13.55
N CYS A 106 -2.82 -0.47 12.64
CA CYS A 106 -2.09 0.52 11.86
C CYS A 106 -2.04 1.84 12.61
N ARG A 107 -0.90 2.52 12.55
CA ARG A 107 -0.77 3.88 13.07
C ARG A 107 -1.57 4.85 12.22
N ILE A 108 -2.14 5.85 12.85
CA ILE A 108 -2.85 6.93 12.14
C ILE A 108 -1.92 8.08 11.74
N ASP A 109 -0.86 8.30 12.51
CA ASP A 109 -0.01 9.50 12.45
C ASP A 109 1.14 9.43 11.44
N LYS A 110 1.40 8.28 10.82
CA LYS A 110 2.43 8.14 9.78
C LYS A 110 2.18 6.99 8.81
N PHE A 111 2.72 7.17 7.61
CA PHE A 111 2.77 6.18 6.55
C PHE A 111 4.19 6.13 5.97
N SER A 112 4.60 4.98 5.46
CA SER A 112 5.94 4.80 4.91
C SER A 112 5.92 4.78 3.39
N ILE A 113 6.99 5.30 2.80
CA ILE A 113 7.35 5.12 1.39
C ILE A 113 8.62 4.28 1.30
N TYR A 114 8.83 3.63 0.16
CA TYR A 114 10.12 3.04 -0.16
C TYR A 114 11.03 4.10 -0.79
N GLY A 115 12.24 4.23 -0.27
CA GLY A 115 13.30 5.02 -0.91
C GLY A 115 13.81 4.30 -2.16
N ARG A 116 14.21 5.07 -3.17
CA ARG A 116 14.97 4.55 -4.30
C ARG A 116 16.42 4.30 -3.92
#